data_AF-A0A6A6RHT8-F1
#
_entry.id   AF-A0A6A6RHT8-F1
#
_cell.length_a   1.000
_cell.length_b   1.000
_cell.length_c   1.000
_cell.angle_alpha   90.00
_cell.angle_beta   90.00
_cell.angle_gamma   90.00
#
_symmetry.space_group_name_H-M   'P 1'
#
loop_
_entity.id
_entity.type
_entity.pdbx_description
1 polymer ?
#
loop_
_entity_poly.entity_id
_entity_poly.type
_entity_poly.pdbx_seq_one_letter_code
_entity_poly.pdbx_strand_id
1 'polypeptide(L)'
;MADASSPPTREEPSSTPHRVYNKPAWYAVPGKIFLGFLTAPYRRTFKLYTWKPLKEIRAADGDRKAVCRLVADWREDKYQELQSVQVAASFCAGASLATLSWNQEQSPHWAASALWYTSLSCSIWGIITSIQQKSILDDLPDKDVLNDASIPEYDLKRTRRVILRYKKRPGIGHWLMLFFWQFPSMQMSYAWCTFLAGLTVYICTPFIRRQAWGDDSKIAIVYLVVAGVGLVTFLLSSCFVYSSEKACEQSVVNSRSNTNEAGIGSFKSPFDNTHPSAADSVTNGQSTTNVSLSQTLRTRGLLIDSSRKGPQSGRQFPSSSSSKKEALLM
;
A
#
# COMPACT_ATOMS: atom_id res chain seq x y z
N MET A 1 -39.43 -50.80 -62.38
CA MET A 1 -40.07 -49.55 -62.87
C MET A 1 -40.44 -48.76 -61.63
N ALA A 2 -39.80 -47.69 -61.20
CA ALA A 2 -38.65 -46.87 -61.60
C ALA A 2 -38.00 -46.43 -60.26
N ASP A 3 -36.69 -46.48 -60.05
CA ASP A 3 -35.60 -45.64 -60.58
C ASP A 3 -35.56 -44.21 -60.01
N ALA A 4 -34.35 -43.82 -59.55
CA ALA A 4 -33.86 -42.46 -59.25
C ALA A 4 -34.57 -41.69 -58.09
N SER A 5 -33.94 -40.87 -57.24
CA SER A 5 -32.63 -40.22 -57.22
C SER A 5 -32.42 -39.59 -55.83
N SER A 6 -31.26 -39.82 -55.22
CA SER A 6 -30.82 -39.21 -53.97
C SER A 6 -30.40 -37.74 -54.20
N PRO A 7 -30.74 -36.78 -53.31
CA PRO A 7 -30.21 -35.41 -53.37
C PRO A 7 -28.83 -35.31 -52.67
N PRO A 8 -27.99 -34.33 -53.06
CA PRO A 8 -26.57 -34.29 -52.71
C PRO A 8 -26.29 -33.78 -51.29
N THR A 9 -25.32 -34.41 -50.66
CA THR A 9 -24.68 -34.06 -49.40
C THR A 9 -24.05 -32.67 -49.49
N ARG A 10 -24.50 -31.75 -48.64
CA ARG A 10 -23.96 -30.39 -48.53
C ARG A 10 -22.71 -30.44 -47.65
N GLU A 11 -21.54 -30.24 -48.24
CA GLU A 11 -20.27 -30.16 -47.53
C GLU A 11 -20.24 -28.95 -46.58
N GLU A 12 -19.98 -29.21 -45.30
CA GLU A 12 -19.68 -28.17 -44.30
C GLU A 12 -18.29 -27.56 -44.58
N PRO A 13 -18.16 -26.23 -44.66
CA PRO A 13 -16.85 -25.59 -44.72
C PRO A 13 -16.15 -25.72 -43.36
N SER A 14 -15.10 -26.55 -43.31
CA SER A 14 -14.18 -26.66 -42.18
C SER A 14 -13.44 -25.34 -41.97
N SER A 15 -14.02 -24.46 -41.17
CA SER A 15 -13.35 -23.23 -40.72
C SER A 15 -12.33 -23.59 -39.64
N THR A 16 -11.11 -23.93 -40.06
CA THR A 16 -9.96 -23.98 -39.17
C THR A 16 -9.81 -22.61 -38.49
N PRO A 17 -9.85 -22.51 -37.16
CA PRO A 17 -9.67 -21.24 -36.48
C PRO A 17 -8.23 -20.77 -36.71
N HIS A 18 -8.09 -19.71 -37.51
CA HIS A 18 -6.84 -18.96 -37.63
C HIS A 18 -6.37 -18.55 -36.23
N ARG A 19 -5.39 -19.28 -35.70
CA ARG A 19 -4.73 -18.96 -34.44
C ARG A 19 -3.88 -17.72 -34.68
N VAL A 20 -4.47 -16.54 -34.46
CA VAL A 20 -3.77 -15.26 -34.51
C VAL A 20 -2.64 -15.30 -33.49
N TYR A 21 -1.41 -15.54 -33.97
CA TYR A 21 -0.19 -15.40 -33.19
C TYR A 21 -0.03 -13.92 -32.84
N ASN A 22 -0.55 -13.51 -31.68
CA ASN A 22 -0.24 -12.23 -31.06
C ASN A 22 1.27 -12.20 -30.78
N LYS A 23 2.04 -11.63 -31.71
CA LYS A 23 3.46 -11.31 -31.47
C LYS A 23 3.52 -10.45 -30.20
N PRO A 24 4.23 -10.87 -29.14
CA PRO A 24 4.37 -10.03 -27.96
C PRO A 24 5.08 -8.75 -28.41
N ALA A 25 4.36 -7.63 -28.39
CA ALA A 25 4.90 -6.33 -28.78
C ALA A 25 6.11 -6.05 -27.89
N TRP A 26 7.31 -6.16 -28.44
CA TRP A 26 8.57 -5.96 -27.72
C TRP A 26 8.69 -4.52 -27.18
N TYR A 27 8.00 -3.55 -27.79
CA TYR A 27 7.80 -2.20 -27.26
C TYR A 27 6.96 -2.14 -25.97
N ALA A 28 6.14 -3.16 -25.70
CA ALA A 28 5.38 -3.24 -24.45
C ALA A 28 6.25 -3.65 -23.25
N VAL A 29 7.44 -4.20 -23.49
CA VAL A 29 8.38 -4.60 -22.44
C VAL A 29 8.97 -3.38 -21.71
N PRO A 30 9.60 -2.39 -22.38
CA PRO A 30 10.11 -1.20 -21.71
C PRO A 30 8.98 -0.38 -21.07
N GLY A 31 7.80 -0.29 -21.71
CA GLY A 31 6.63 0.36 -21.11
C GLY A 31 6.17 -0.31 -19.81
N LYS A 32 6.15 -1.65 -19.76
CA LYS A 32 5.83 -2.39 -18.53
C LYS A 32 6.90 -2.28 -17.46
N ILE A 33 8.18 -2.22 -17.85
CA ILE A 33 9.30 -2.01 -16.92
C ILE A 33 9.24 -0.60 -16.34
N PHE A 34 9.04 0.41 -17.18
CA PHE A 34 8.89 1.80 -16.75
C PHE A 34 7.67 1.99 -15.85
N LEU A 35 6.52 1.44 -16.24
CA LEU A 35 5.32 1.48 -15.40
C LEU A 35 5.53 0.69 -14.10
N GLY A 36 6.25 -0.43 -14.17
CA GLY A 36 6.68 -1.19 -13.00
C GLY A 36 7.57 -0.37 -12.08
N PHE A 37 8.49 0.42 -12.61
CA PHE A 37 9.37 1.31 -11.85
C PHE A 37 8.59 2.49 -11.25
N LEU A 38 7.69 3.09 -12.02
CA LEU A 38 6.85 4.21 -11.57
C LEU A 38 5.84 3.77 -10.50
N THR A 39 5.37 2.51 -10.57
CA THR A 39 4.41 1.94 -9.62
C THR A 39 5.05 1.21 -8.46
N ALA A 40 6.30 0.75 -8.59
CA ALA A 40 7.00 -0.02 -7.57
C ALA A 40 7.01 0.65 -6.19
N PRO A 41 7.29 1.97 -6.05
CA PRO A 41 7.37 2.63 -4.75
C PRO A 41 6.07 2.52 -3.95
N TYR A 42 4.92 2.58 -4.62
CA TYR A 42 3.61 2.56 -3.97
C TYR A 42 2.86 1.23 -4.12
N ARG A 43 3.30 0.31 -4.97
CA ARG A 43 2.61 -0.97 -5.22
C ARG A 43 2.51 -1.82 -3.96
N ARG A 44 3.58 -1.86 -3.16
CA ARG A 44 3.58 -2.55 -1.86
C ARG A 44 2.62 -1.88 -0.89
N THR A 45 2.74 -0.56 -0.75
CA THR A 45 1.91 0.22 0.16
C THR A 45 0.42 0.05 -0.17
N PHE A 46 0.09 0.11 -1.46
CA PHE A 46 -1.25 -0.18 -1.96
C PHE A 46 -1.74 -1.58 -1.58
N LYS A 47 -0.91 -2.61 -1.78
CA LYS A 47 -1.29 -3.98 -1.47
C LYS A 47 -1.50 -4.19 0.03
N LEU A 48 -0.57 -3.71 0.86
CA LEU A 48 -0.53 -3.96 2.30
C LEU A 48 -1.50 -3.09 3.10
N TYR A 49 -1.56 -1.79 2.83
CA TYR A 49 -2.38 -0.87 3.63
C TYR A 49 -3.80 -0.71 3.07
N THR A 50 -3.99 -0.92 1.76
CA THR A 50 -5.29 -0.65 1.13
C THR A 50 -5.98 -1.94 0.71
N TRP A 51 -5.37 -2.75 -0.16
CA TRP A 51 -6.08 -3.89 -0.76
C TRP A 51 -6.34 -5.03 0.22
N LYS A 52 -5.31 -5.48 0.95
CA LYS A 52 -5.40 -6.64 1.85
C LYS A 52 -6.38 -6.40 3.01
N PRO A 53 -6.32 -5.28 3.77
CA PRO A 53 -7.25 -5.04 4.86
C PRO A 53 -8.69 -4.92 4.37
N LEU A 54 -8.93 -4.24 3.24
CA LEU A 54 -10.27 -4.14 2.67
C LEU A 54 -10.82 -5.50 2.21
N LYS A 55 -9.95 -6.39 1.72
CA LYS A 55 -10.33 -7.77 1.37
C LYS A 55 -10.68 -8.58 2.62
N GLU A 56 -9.93 -8.43 3.70
CA GLU A 56 -10.16 -9.12 4.98
C GLU A 56 -11.43 -8.62 5.68
N ILE A 57 -11.65 -7.31 5.73
CA ILE A 57 -12.90 -6.71 6.25
C ILE A 57 -14.12 -7.18 5.44
N ARG A 58 -13.97 -7.38 4.12
CA ARG A 58 -15.02 -7.94 3.27
C ARG A 58 -15.23 -9.43 3.51
N ALA A 59 -14.19 -10.19 3.80
CA ALA A 59 -14.27 -11.63 4.04
C ALA A 59 -14.89 -11.95 5.40
N ALA A 60 -14.76 -11.08 6.40
CA ALA A 60 -15.39 -11.21 7.71
C ALA A 60 -16.91 -10.90 7.72
N ASP A 61 -17.58 -10.90 6.56
CA ASP A 61 -19.00 -10.61 6.43
C ASP A 61 -19.84 -11.58 7.27
N GLY A 62 -20.38 -11.11 8.39
CA GLY A 62 -21.17 -11.89 9.35
C GLY A 62 -20.60 -11.94 10.76
N ASP A 63 -19.27 -11.82 10.94
CA ASP A 63 -18.65 -11.75 12.26
C ASP A 63 -18.40 -10.30 12.68
N ARG A 64 -19.32 -9.78 13.48
CA ARG A 64 -19.29 -8.41 13.98
C ARG A 64 -18.00 -8.08 14.74
N LYS A 65 -17.52 -8.97 15.61
CA LYS A 65 -16.33 -8.70 16.43
C LYS A 65 -15.07 -8.68 15.56
N ALA A 66 -14.99 -9.60 14.59
CA ALA A 66 -13.88 -9.61 13.64
C ALA A 66 -13.85 -8.33 12.78
N VAL A 67 -15.00 -7.88 12.26
CA VAL A 67 -15.08 -6.65 11.45
C VAL A 67 -14.65 -5.43 12.26
N CYS A 68 -15.15 -5.25 13.49
CA CYS A 68 -14.77 -4.12 14.33
C CYS A 68 -13.26 -4.07 14.56
N ARG A 69 -12.64 -5.22 14.91
CA ARG A 69 -11.20 -5.30 15.14
C ARG A 69 -10.39 -4.99 13.89
N LEU A 70 -10.76 -5.57 12.75
CA LEU A 70 -10.08 -5.33 11.47
C LEU A 70 -10.20 -3.87 11.02
N VAL A 71 -11.34 -3.23 11.26
CA VAL A 71 -11.53 -1.81 10.97
C VAL A 71 -10.69 -0.92 11.89
N ALA A 72 -10.64 -1.25 13.18
CA ALA A 72 -9.83 -0.49 14.14
C ALA A 72 -8.34 -0.57 13.80
N ASP A 73 -7.85 -1.77 13.49
CA ASP A 73 -6.44 -1.98 13.10
C ASP A 73 -6.15 -1.30 11.75
N TRP A 74 -7.04 -1.41 10.77
CA TRP A 74 -6.90 -0.71 9.48
C TRP A 74 -6.88 0.82 9.61
N ARG A 75 -7.74 1.39 10.48
CA ARG A 75 -7.80 2.84 10.72
C ARG A 75 -6.46 3.34 11.28
N GLU A 76 -5.92 2.65 12.29
CA GLU A 76 -4.64 3.02 12.88
C GLU A 76 -3.52 2.97 11.85
N ASP A 77 -3.40 1.86 11.12
CA ASP A 77 -2.39 1.68 10.08
C ASP A 77 -2.49 2.78 9.00
N LYS A 78 -3.72 3.14 8.60
CA LYS A 78 -3.95 4.21 7.63
C LYS A 78 -3.64 5.58 8.18
N TYR A 79 -3.93 5.84 9.45
CA TYR A 79 -3.61 7.11 10.08
C TYR A 79 -2.09 7.34 10.10
N GLN A 80 -1.32 6.30 10.45
CA GLN A 80 0.14 6.32 10.44
C GLN A 80 0.69 6.53 9.02
N GLU A 81 0.12 5.85 8.01
CA GLU A 81 0.49 6.06 6.61
C GLU A 81 0.27 7.53 6.22
N LEU A 82 -0.92 8.09 6.46
CA LEU A 82 -1.25 9.46 6.12
C LEU A 82 -0.35 10.48 6.83
N GLN A 83 -0.02 10.24 8.11
CA GLN A 83 0.93 11.08 8.83
C GLN A 83 2.32 11.05 8.19
N SER A 84 2.83 9.87 7.83
CA SER A 84 4.11 9.73 7.14
C SER A 84 4.12 10.45 5.80
N VAL A 85 3.00 10.38 5.06
CA VAL A 85 2.80 11.07 3.78
C VAL A 85 2.85 12.59 3.95
N GLN A 86 2.18 13.14 4.96
CA GLN A 86 2.21 14.58 5.25
C GLN A 86 3.62 15.08 5.56
N VAL A 87 4.37 14.37 6.41
CA VAL A 87 5.74 14.73 6.77
C VAL A 87 6.64 14.69 5.54
N ALA A 88 6.60 13.59 4.78
CA ALA A 88 7.44 13.41 3.61
C ALA A 88 7.10 14.40 2.48
N ALA A 89 5.82 14.66 2.23
CA ALA A 89 5.37 15.65 1.24
C ALA A 89 5.75 17.08 1.65
N SER A 90 5.66 17.42 2.94
CA SER A 90 6.07 18.74 3.44
C SER A 90 7.57 18.96 3.26
N PHE A 91 8.38 17.93 3.53
CA PHE A 91 9.82 17.98 3.27
C PHE A 91 10.11 18.16 1.77
N CYS A 92 9.43 17.40 0.90
CA CYS A 92 9.60 17.53 -0.55
C CYS A 92 9.17 18.90 -1.07
N ALA A 93 8.09 19.49 -0.53
CA ALA A 93 7.67 20.84 -0.86
C ALA A 93 8.72 21.88 -0.44
N GLY A 94 9.26 21.76 0.77
CA GLY A 94 10.35 22.62 1.26
C GLY A 94 11.61 22.51 0.39
N ALA A 95 12.00 21.29 0.04
CA ALA A 95 13.13 21.05 -0.87
C ALA A 95 12.87 21.67 -2.26
N SER A 96 11.68 21.48 -2.82
CA SER A 96 11.28 22.07 -4.10
C SER A 96 11.35 23.59 -4.07
N LEU A 97 10.80 24.23 -3.03
CA LEU A 97 10.85 25.69 -2.85
C LEU A 97 12.28 26.20 -2.73
N ALA A 98 13.15 25.50 -1.99
CA ALA A 98 14.56 25.85 -1.88
C ALA A 98 15.28 25.75 -3.23
N THR A 99 15.01 24.72 -4.03
CA THR A 99 15.64 24.57 -5.35
C THR A 99 15.15 25.58 -6.38
N LEU A 100 13.93 26.12 -6.21
CA LEU A 100 13.40 27.14 -7.13
C LEU A 100 14.21 28.45 -7.08
N SER A 101 14.89 28.76 -5.97
CA SER A 101 15.78 29.94 -5.91
C SER A 101 17.02 29.78 -6.79
N TRP A 102 17.51 28.55 -6.99
CA TRP A 102 18.69 28.26 -7.82
C TRP A 102 18.47 28.52 -9.31
N ASN A 103 17.21 28.54 -9.77
CA ASN A 103 16.87 28.86 -11.16
C ASN A 103 17.05 30.34 -11.51
N GLN A 104 17.22 31.23 -10.52
CA GLN A 104 17.38 32.67 -10.77
C GLN A 104 18.81 33.03 -11.17
N GLU A 105 19.81 32.29 -10.69
CA GLU A 105 21.23 32.62 -10.89
C GLU A 105 21.86 31.88 -12.08
N GLN A 106 21.34 30.70 -12.42
CA GLN A 106 21.82 29.89 -13.53
C GLN A 106 20.77 29.89 -14.64
N SER A 107 21.17 29.60 -15.87
CA SER A 107 20.21 29.31 -16.94
C SER A 107 20.02 27.80 -17.07
N PRO A 108 19.33 27.09 -16.15
CA PRO A 108 19.17 25.65 -16.28
C PRO A 108 18.28 25.28 -17.46
N HIS A 109 18.30 24.01 -17.83
CA HIS A 109 17.36 23.48 -18.81
C HIS A 109 15.92 23.59 -18.26
N TRP A 110 14.97 24.10 -19.06
CA TRP A 110 13.58 24.37 -18.66
C TRP A 110 12.89 23.15 -18.02
N ALA A 111 13.28 21.94 -18.42
CA ALA A 111 12.72 20.71 -17.86
C ALA A 111 12.99 20.54 -16.36
N ALA A 112 14.11 21.05 -15.84
CA ALA A 112 14.40 21.03 -14.40
C ALA A 112 13.35 21.83 -13.62
N SER A 113 13.07 23.07 -14.06
CA SER A 113 12.06 23.92 -13.45
C SER A 113 10.66 23.32 -13.55
N ALA A 114 10.29 22.77 -14.72
CA ALA A 114 9.00 22.11 -14.90
C ALA A 114 8.81 20.91 -13.95
N LEU A 115 9.86 20.10 -13.75
CA LEU A 115 9.85 18.97 -12.84
C LEU A 115 9.74 19.39 -11.38
N TRP A 116 10.40 20.48 -10.97
CA TRP A 116 10.27 21.02 -9.61
C TRP A 116 8.89 21.63 -9.34
N TYR A 117 8.30 22.36 -10.29
CA TYR A 117 6.92 22.84 -10.14
C TYR A 117 5.90 21.69 -10.08
N THR A 118 6.13 20.63 -10.85
CA THR A 118 5.33 19.41 -10.79
C THR A 118 5.46 18.75 -9.41
N SER A 119 6.68 18.62 -8.90
CA SER A 119 6.94 18.07 -7.57
C SER A 119 6.26 18.86 -6.46
N LEU A 120 6.34 20.19 -6.51
CA LEU A 120 5.68 21.08 -5.58
C LEU A 120 4.16 20.90 -5.63
N SER A 121 3.59 20.87 -6.84
CA SER A 121 2.15 20.67 -7.04
C SER A 121 1.69 19.32 -6.47
N CYS A 122 2.41 18.23 -6.78
CA CYS A 122 2.14 16.91 -6.23
C CYS A 122 2.24 16.88 -4.70
N SER A 123 3.24 17.54 -4.12
CA SER A 123 3.42 17.62 -2.66
C SER A 123 2.23 18.32 -1.99
N ILE A 124 1.79 19.46 -2.53
CA ILE A 124 0.63 20.21 -2.02
C ILE A 124 -0.63 19.36 -2.10
N TRP A 125 -0.90 18.72 -3.25
CA TRP A 125 -2.05 17.84 -3.40
C TRP A 125 -1.99 16.63 -2.47
N GLY A 126 -0.80 16.05 -2.24
CA GLY A 126 -0.58 14.98 -1.27
C GLY A 126 -0.94 15.40 0.15
N ILE A 127 -0.52 16.59 0.59
CA ILE A 127 -0.85 17.14 1.92
C ILE A 127 -2.36 17.38 2.04
N ILE A 128 -2.96 18.12 1.09
CA ILE A 128 -4.40 18.48 1.13
C ILE A 128 -5.26 17.22 1.19
N THR A 129 -5.01 16.26 0.30
CA THR A 129 -5.79 15.02 0.26
C THR A 129 -5.53 14.12 1.47
N SER A 130 -4.32 14.14 2.04
CA SER A 130 -4.07 13.44 3.30
C SER A 130 -4.83 14.04 4.48
N ILE A 131 -4.95 15.37 4.57
CA ILE A 131 -5.74 16.05 5.61
C ILE A 131 -7.21 15.66 5.47
N GLN A 132 -7.75 15.71 4.26
CA GLN A 132 -9.14 15.33 3.97
C GLN A 132 -9.41 13.87 4.35
N GLN A 133 -8.49 12.96 4.06
CA GLN A 133 -8.64 11.55 4.43
C GLN A 133 -8.53 11.32 5.93
N LYS A 134 -7.63 12.03 6.63
CA LYS A 134 -7.57 11.99 8.08
C LYS A 134 -8.89 12.41 8.72
N SER A 135 -9.49 13.50 8.24
CA SER A 135 -10.80 13.93 8.74
C SER A 135 -11.88 12.87 8.53
N ILE A 136 -11.88 12.16 7.40
CA ILE A 136 -12.81 11.03 7.17
C ILE A 136 -12.53 9.86 8.15
N LEU A 137 -11.27 9.64 8.53
CA LEU A 137 -10.88 8.64 9.52
C LEU A 137 -11.24 9.06 10.95
N ASP A 138 -11.19 10.35 11.25
CA ASP A 138 -11.55 10.91 12.56
C ASP A 138 -13.06 10.80 12.82
N ASP A 139 -13.88 10.82 11.76
CA ASP A 139 -15.32 10.53 11.84
C ASP A 139 -15.65 9.06 12.16
N LEU A 140 -14.66 8.16 12.11
CA LEU A 140 -14.84 6.75 12.45
C LEU A 140 -14.66 6.55 13.97
N PRO A 141 -15.48 5.68 14.60
CA PRO A 141 -15.37 5.39 16.03
C PRO A 141 -13.97 4.87 16.39
N ASP A 142 -13.47 5.30 17.54
CA ASP A 142 -12.16 4.92 18.05
C ASP A 142 -12.06 3.42 18.35
N LYS A 143 -10.81 2.91 18.43
CA LYS A 143 -10.51 1.50 18.70
C LYS A 143 -11.18 0.99 19.98
N ASP A 144 -11.23 1.82 21.02
CA ASP A 144 -11.83 1.45 22.30
C ASP A 144 -13.33 1.26 22.17
N VAL A 145 -14.01 2.18 21.47
CA VAL A 145 -15.43 2.09 21.13
C VAL A 145 -15.71 0.90 20.21
N LEU A 146 -14.81 0.64 19.25
CA LEU A 146 -14.88 -0.49 18.33
C LEU A 146 -14.75 -1.86 19.01
N ASN A 147 -13.98 -1.93 20.10
CA ASN A 147 -13.79 -3.15 20.88
C ASN A 147 -14.95 -3.42 21.85
N ASP A 148 -15.71 -2.39 22.21
CA ASP A 148 -16.91 -2.56 23.02
C ASP A 148 -18.01 -3.31 22.25
N ALA A 149 -18.52 -4.38 22.85
CA ALA A 149 -19.52 -5.24 22.25
C ALA A 149 -20.88 -4.54 22.02
N SER A 150 -21.04 -3.29 22.46
CA SER A 150 -22.31 -2.54 22.53
C SER A 150 -22.56 -1.58 21.34
N ILE A 151 -21.67 -1.47 20.37
CA ILE A 151 -21.84 -0.49 19.26
C ILE A 151 -23.19 -0.68 18.54
N PRO A 152 -23.97 0.38 18.28
CA PRO A 152 -25.16 0.26 17.46
C PRO A 152 -24.85 -0.31 16.07
N GLU A 153 -25.66 -1.26 15.60
CA GLU A 153 -25.50 -1.84 14.25
C GLU A 153 -25.50 -0.76 13.15
N TYR A 154 -26.23 0.33 13.40
CA TYR A 154 -26.24 1.52 12.57
C TYR A 154 -24.84 2.11 12.34
N ASP A 155 -24.03 2.27 13.40
CA ASP A 155 -22.70 2.86 13.31
C ASP A 155 -21.73 1.93 12.60
N LEU A 156 -21.84 0.62 12.84
CA LEU A 156 -21.06 -0.37 12.11
C LEU A 156 -21.38 -0.33 10.60
N LYS A 157 -22.67 -0.20 10.25
CA LYS A 157 -23.11 -0.10 8.86
C LYS A 157 -22.66 1.21 8.21
N ARG A 158 -22.63 2.32 8.96
CA ARG A 158 -22.09 3.60 8.52
C ARG A 158 -20.59 3.49 8.23
N THR A 159 -19.81 3.00 9.19
CA THR A 159 -18.36 2.78 9.06
C THR A 159 -18.05 1.89 7.87
N ARG A 160 -18.77 0.76 7.74
CA ARG A 160 -18.62 -0.13 6.59
C ARG A 160 -18.93 0.55 5.27
N ARG A 161 -19.94 1.42 5.22
CA ARG A 161 -20.30 2.17 4.01
C ARG A 161 -19.23 3.20 3.64
N VAL A 162 -18.64 3.87 4.62
CA VAL A 162 -17.56 4.84 4.42
C VAL A 162 -16.31 4.13 3.88
N ILE A 163 -15.91 3.01 4.50
CA ILE A 163 -14.67 2.29 4.15
C ILE A 163 -14.82 1.49 2.86
N LEU A 164 -15.92 0.75 2.70
CA LEU A 164 -16.08 -0.24 1.62
C LEU A 164 -17.01 0.20 0.49
N ARG A 165 -17.70 1.35 0.59
CA ARG A 165 -18.80 1.80 -0.32
C ARG A 165 -19.53 0.59 -0.91
N TYR A 166 -20.23 -0.12 -0.02
CA TYR A 166 -20.71 -1.47 -0.26
C TYR A 166 -21.58 -1.59 -1.53
N LYS A 167 -21.05 -2.23 -2.56
CA LYS A 167 -21.84 -2.78 -3.68
C LYS A 167 -21.43 -4.23 -3.87
N LYS A 168 -22.40 -5.14 -3.93
CA LYS A 168 -22.23 -6.61 -3.95
C LYS A 168 -21.40 -7.14 -5.14
N ARG A 169 -21.09 -6.28 -6.12
CA ARG A 169 -20.21 -6.59 -7.26
C ARG A 169 -19.08 -5.56 -7.34
N PRO A 170 -17.81 -5.99 -7.53
CA PRO A 170 -16.68 -5.08 -7.73
C PRO A 170 -16.82 -4.39 -9.09
N GLY A 171 -17.54 -3.26 -9.11
CA GLY A 171 -17.62 -2.37 -10.25
C GLY A 171 -16.55 -1.27 -10.21
N ILE A 172 -16.66 -0.32 -11.13
CA ILE A 172 -15.79 0.87 -11.24
C ILE A 172 -15.72 1.64 -9.90
N GLY A 173 -16.81 1.68 -9.14
CA GLY A 173 -16.84 2.34 -7.83
C GLY A 173 -15.87 1.76 -6.79
N HIS A 174 -15.56 0.46 -6.85
CA HIS A 174 -14.59 -0.16 -5.93
C HIS A 174 -13.17 0.28 -6.27
N TRP A 175 -12.83 0.33 -7.56
CA TRP A 175 -11.53 0.81 -8.02
C TRP A 175 -11.34 2.30 -7.75
N LEU A 176 -12.38 3.12 -7.95
CA LEU A 176 -12.34 4.54 -7.59
C LEU A 176 -12.11 4.73 -6.09
N MET A 177 -12.79 3.96 -5.24
CA MET A 177 -12.60 4.03 -3.79
C MET A 177 -11.17 3.67 -3.38
N LEU A 178 -10.60 2.60 -3.95
CA LEU A 178 -9.20 2.21 -3.72
C LEU A 178 -8.22 3.30 -4.21
N PHE A 179 -8.53 3.91 -5.36
CA PHE A 179 -7.75 5.02 -5.88
C PHE A 179 -7.77 6.21 -4.93
N PHE A 180 -8.95 6.61 -4.42
CA PHE A 180 -9.04 7.67 -3.43
C PHE A 180 -8.17 7.35 -2.21
N TRP A 181 -8.35 6.18 -1.59
CA TRP A 181 -7.56 5.77 -0.42
C TRP A 181 -6.04 5.70 -0.64
N GLN A 182 -5.57 5.57 -1.88
CA GLN A 182 -4.15 5.54 -2.22
C GLN A 182 -3.62 6.88 -2.73
N PHE A 183 -4.49 7.80 -3.11
CA PHE A 183 -4.14 9.02 -3.82
C PHE A 183 -3.07 9.87 -3.11
N PRO A 184 -3.12 10.12 -1.79
CA PRO A 184 -2.09 10.93 -1.12
C PRO A 184 -0.70 10.29 -1.20
N SER A 185 -0.63 8.97 -1.00
CA SER A 185 0.62 8.20 -1.07
C SER A 185 1.20 8.17 -2.50
N MET A 186 0.33 8.08 -3.52
CA MET A 186 0.76 8.20 -4.93
C MET A 186 1.32 9.59 -5.22
N GLN A 187 0.62 10.65 -4.80
CA GLN A 187 1.07 12.03 -5.01
C GLN A 187 2.41 12.31 -4.33
N MET A 188 2.60 11.83 -3.10
CA MET A 188 3.87 11.92 -2.39
C MET A 188 5.00 11.20 -3.16
N SER A 189 4.75 9.99 -3.66
CA SER A 189 5.75 9.27 -4.46
C SER A 189 6.10 10.02 -5.75
N TYR A 190 5.10 10.56 -6.45
CA TYR A 190 5.33 11.34 -7.67
C TYR A 190 6.06 12.65 -7.39
N ALA A 191 5.79 13.30 -6.27
CA ALA A 191 6.54 14.46 -5.84
C ALA A 191 8.04 14.16 -5.71
N TRP A 192 8.40 13.08 -5.01
CA TRP A 192 9.80 12.69 -4.87
C TRP A 192 10.44 12.26 -6.18
N CYS A 193 9.75 11.48 -7.01
CA CYS A 193 10.27 11.05 -8.31
C CYS A 193 10.53 12.26 -9.24
N THR A 194 9.58 13.19 -9.32
CA THR A 194 9.73 14.40 -10.15
C THR A 194 10.78 15.35 -9.58
N PHE A 195 10.90 15.46 -8.25
CA PHE A 195 11.97 16.23 -7.61
C PHE A 195 13.35 15.70 -7.97
N LEU A 196 13.58 14.40 -7.76
CA LEU A 196 14.86 13.76 -8.07
C LEU A 196 15.19 13.80 -9.57
N ALA A 197 14.17 13.65 -10.43
CA ALA A 197 14.34 13.84 -11.86
C ALA A 197 14.74 15.28 -12.20
N GLY A 198 14.10 16.28 -11.60
CA GLY A 198 14.43 17.70 -11.77
C GLY A 198 15.85 18.02 -11.31
N LEU A 199 16.24 17.50 -10.15
CA LEU A 199 17.60 17.64 -9.61
C LEU A 199 18.64 17.00 -10.54
N THR A 200 18.33 15.82 -11.07
CA THR A 200 19.21 15.12 -12.02
C THR A 200 19.38 15.91 -13.31
N VAL A 201 18.29 16.43 -13.88
CA VAL A 201 18.34 17.28 -15.09
C VAL A 201 19.14 18.56 -14.81
N TYR A 202 18.93 19.19 -13.66
CA TYR A 202 19.64 20.40 -13.26
C TYR A 202 21.15 20.16 -13.18
N ILE A 203 21.59 19.14 -12.44
CA ILE A 203 23.02 18.82 -12.27
C ILE A 203 23.64 18.32 -13.58
N CYS A 204 22.87 17.66 -14.45
CA CYS A 204 23.36 17.19 -15.76
C CYS A 204 23.27 18.26 -16.87
N THR A 205 22.87 19.49 -16.56
CA THR A 205 22.84 20.62 -17.51
C THR A 205 24.14 20.78 -18.34
N PRO A 206 25.37 20.68 -17.77
CA PRO A 206 26.60 20.77 -18.57
C PRO A 206 26.67 19.73 -19.69
N PHE A 207 26.19 18.50 -19.45
CA PHE A 207 26.14 17.46 -20.48
C PHE A 207 25.06 17.71 -21.53
N ILE A 208 23.87 18.16 -21.09
CA ILE A 208 22.75 18.45 -22.00
C ILE A 208 23.13 19.58 -22.96
N ARG A 209 23.82 20.61 -22.46
CA ARG A 209 24.24 21.77 -23.25
C ARG A 209 25.58 21.60 -23.95
N ARG A 210 26.24 20.44 -23.79
CA ARG A 210 27.56 20.16 -24.38
C ARG A 210 28.60 21.23 -24.05
N GLN A 211 28.61 21.68 -22.79
CA GLN A 211 29.60 22.64 -22.33
C GLN A 211 31.00 22.03 -22.33
N ALA A 212 32.03 22.88 -22.39
CA ALA A 212 33.41 22.43 -22.28
C ALA A 212 33.62 21.67 -20.96
N TRP A 213 34.52 20.68 -20.98
CA TRP A 213 34.79 19.87 -19.80
C TRP A 213 35.37 20.74 -18.67
N GLY A 214 34.58 20.93 -17.62
CA GLY A 214 34.93 21.76 -16.46
C GLY A 214 34.60 21.07 -15.14
N ASP A 215 34.66 21.83 -14.05
CA ASP A 215 34.36 21.31 -12.72
C ASP A 215 32.89 20.91 -12.56
N ASP A 216 31.97 21.62 -13.22
CA ASP A 216 30.54 21.26 -13.25
C ASP A 216 30.30 19.85 -13.82
N SER A 217 31.05 19.47 -14.86
CA SER A 217 30.99 18.11 -15.44
C SER A 217 31.48 17.06 -14.44
N LYS A 218 32.51 17.36 -13.64
CA LYS A 218 33.02 16.44 -12.61
C LYS A 218 31.99 16.27 -11.49
N ILE A 219 31.37 17.37 -11.04
CA ILE A 219 30.29 17.35 -10.03
C ILE A 219 29.14 16.49 -10.53
N ALA A 220 28.74 16.66 -11.80
CA ALA A 220 27.67 15.88 -12.40
C ALA A 220 27.97 14.38 -12.45
N ILE A 221 29.20 13.98 -12.76
CA ILE A 221 29.61 12.56 -12.74
C ILE A 221 29.52 11.99 -11.33
N VAL A 222 30.08 12.68 -10.33
CA VAL A 222 30.03 12.24 -8.93
C VAL A 222 28.59 12.08 -8.47
N TYR A 223 27.73 13.06 -8.77
CA TYR A 223 26.31 12.99 -8.49
C TYR A 223 25.66 11.76 -9.15
N LEU A 224 25.90 11.50 -10.44
CA LEU A 224 25.32 10.36 -11.16
C LEU A 224 25.77 9.01 -10.57
N VAL A 225 27.04 8.90 -10.15
CA VAL A 225 27.54 7.69 -9.47
C VAL A 225 26.80 7.47 -8.15
N VAL A 226 26.70 8.50 -7.31
CA VAL A 226 26.01 8.42 -6.01
C VAL A 226 24.51 8.14 -6.20
N ALA A 227 23.86 8.84 -7.13
CA ALA A 227 22.45 8.61 -7.47
C ALA A 227 22.23 7.19 -8.01
N GLY A 228 23.15 6.68 -8.84
CA GLY A 228 23.12 5.31 -9.35
C GLY A 228 23.23 4.27 -8.24
N VAL A 229 24.17 4.43 -7.31
CA VAL A 229 24.30 3.55 -6.12
C VAL A 229 23.03 3.59 -5.27
N GLY A 230 22.47 4.78 -5.04
CA GLY A 230 21.20 4.95 -4.32
C GLY A 230 20.04 4.23 -5.03
N LEU A 231 19.95 4.35 -6.35
CA LEU A 231 18.93 3.70 -7.17
C LEU A 231 19.02 2.18 -7.11
N VAL A 232 20.24 1.63 -7.25
CA VAL A 232 20.48 0.18 -7.15
C VAL A 232 20.12 -0.32 -5.76
N THR A 233 20.52 0.38 -4.71
CA THR A 233 20.19 0.03 -3.32
C THR A 233 18.68 0.04 -3.09
N PHE A 234 17.99 1.05 -3.60
CA PHE A 234 16.52 1.15 -3.55
C PHE A 234 15.84 -0.01 -4.28
N LEU A 235 16.33 -0.37 -5.47
CA LEU A 235 15.82 -1.51 -6.24
C LEU A 235 16.03 -2.84 -5.53
N LEU A 236 17.23 -3.08 -5.00
CA LEU A 236 17.55 -4.29 -4.25
C LEU A 236 16.68 -4.42 -3.00
N SER A 237 16.48 -3.32 -2.27
CA SER A 237 15.57 -3.28 -1.11
C SER A 237 14.13 -3.60 -1.52
N SER A 238 13.64 -2.99 -2.60
CA SER A 238 12.29 -3.24 -3.14
C SER A 238 12.11 -4.70 -3.59
N CYS A 239 13.11 -5.27 -4.27
CA CYS A 239 13.14 -6.66 -4.69
C CYS A 239 13.17 -7.62 -3.49
N PHE A 240 14.03 -7.38 -2.50
CA PHE A 240 14.13 -8.19 -1.29
C PHE A 240 12.80 -8.23 -0.54
N VAL A 241 12.21 -7.06 -0.36
CA VAL A 241 10.88 -6.91 0.24
C VAL A 241 9.82 -7.70 -0.53
N TYR A 242 9.78 -7.56 -1.85
CA TYR A 242 8.81 -8.28 -2.69
C TYR A 242 8.99 -9.79 -2.60
N SER A 243 10.23 -10.26 -2.67
CA SER A 243 10.58 -11.68 -2.54
C SER A 243 10.21 -12.23 -1.16
N SER A 244 10.45 -11.47 -0.09
CA SER A 244 10.10 -11.86 1.29
C SER A 244 8.59 -12.02 1.48
N GLU A 245 7.79 -11.17 0.85
CA GLU A 245 6.33 -11.28 0.89
C GLU A 245 5.86 -12.53 0.14
N LYS A 246 6.46 -12.81 -1.03
CA LYS A 246 6.14 -14.00 -1.82
C LYS A 246 6.50 -15.30 -1.10
N ALA A 247 7.65 -15.35 -0.45
CA ALA A 247 8.06 -16.49 0.36
C ALA A 247 7.10 -16.71 1.55
N CYS A 248 6.61 -15.64 2.18
CA CYS A 248 5.61 -15.71 3.25
C CYS A 248 4.24 -16.19 2.75
N GLU A 249 3.79 -15.73 1.57
CA GLU A 249 2.55 -16.24 0.97
C GLU A 249 2.65 -17.74 0.68
N GLN A 250 3.79 -18.19 0.14
CA GLN A 250 4.03 -19.61 -0.15
C GLN A 250 4.06 -20.48 1.11
N SER A 251 4.69 -20.02 2.20
CA SER A 251 4.73 -20.78 3.44
C SER A 251 3.34 -20.94 4.06
N VAL A 252 2.48 -19.92 4.00
CA VAL A 252 1.08 -20.01 4.48
C VAL A 252 0.26 -20.99 3.64
N VAL A 253 0.45 -21.02 2.32
CA VAL A 253 -0.24 -21.97 1.43
C VAL A 253 0.21 -23.39 1.73
N ASN A 254 1.51 -23.63 1.87
CA ASN A 254 2.06 -24.96 2.17
C ASN A 254 1.64 -25.47 3.56
N SER A 255 1.56 -24.59 4.57
CA SER A 255 1.05 -24.99 5.89
C SER A 255 -0.43 -25.39 5.83
N ARG A 256 -1.24 -24.73 4.99
CA ARG A 256 -2.67 -25.08 4.83
C ARG A 256 -2.87 -26.40 4.10
N SER A 257 -2.07 -26.72 3.09
CA SER A 257 -2.14 -28.04 2.43
C SER A 257 -1.79 -29.16 3.39
N ASN A 258 -0.75 -28.98 4.20
CA ASN A 258 -0.29 -30.01 5.15
C ASN A 258 -1.33 -30.30 6.24
N THR A 259 -2.02 -29.28 6.77
CA THR A 259 -3.10 -29.48 7.76
C THR A 259 -4.29 -30.22 7.15
N ASN A 260 -4.65 -29.92 5.90
CA ASN A 260 -5.78 -30.57 5.23
C ASN A 260 -5.49 -32.06 4.95
N GLU A 261 -4.26 -32.43 4.60
CA GLU A 261 -3.87 -33.83 4.40
C GLU A 261 -3.85 -34.63 5.71
N ALA A 262 -3.35 -34.03 6.80
CA ALA A 262 -3.36 -34.66 8.12
C ALA A 262 -4.79 -34.93 8.66
N GLY A 263 -5.77 -34.10 8.28
CA GLY A 263 -7.17 -34.29 8.65
C GLY A 263 -7.89 -35.41 7.89
N ILE A 264 -7.45 -35.74 6.67
CA ILE A 264 -8.08 -36.78 5.83
C ILE A 264 -7.44 -38.16 6.07
N GLY A 265 -6.18 -38.21 6.51
CA GLY A 265 -5.48 -39.46 6.85
C GLY A 265 -5.89 -40.13 8.17
N SER A 266 -6.69 -39.47 9.01
CA SER A 266 -7.07 -39.96 10.35
C SER A 266 -8.56 -40.32 10.49
N PHE A 267 -9.16 -40.89 9.44
CA PHE A 267 -10.45 -41.60 9.53
C PHE A 267 -10.28 -43.05 9.03
N LYS A 268 -9.29 -43.76 9.58
CA LYS A 268 -9.25 -45.23 9.49
C LYS A 268 -10.13 -45.76 10.61
N SER A 269 -11.36 -46.12 10.24
CA SER A 269 -12.34 -46.84 11.05
C SER A 269 -11.70 -47.87 12.00
N PRO A 270 -11.91 -47.78 13.32
CA PRO A 270 -11.64 -48.86 14.24
C PRO A 270 -12.90 -49.72 14.37
N PHE A 271 -13.14 -50.57 13.38
CA PHE A 271 -14.03 -51.71 13.54
C PHE A 271 -13.38 -52.89 12.82
N ASP A 272 -12.42 -53.52 13.51
CA ASP A 272 -12.45 -54.98 13.62
C ASP A 272 -11.55 -55.47 14.76
N ASN A 273 -12.11 -56.45 15.49
CA ASN A 273 -11.50 -57.41 16.40
C ASN A 273 -11.50 -57.14 17.92
N THR A 274 -12.62 -57.59 18.48
CA THR A 274 -12.82 -58.30 19.75
C THR A 274 -11.60 -59.13 20.24
N HIS A 275 -10.97 -58.71 21.35
CA HIS A 275 -10.74 -59.53 22.56
C HIS A 275 -10.04 -58.70 23.66
N PRO A 276 -10.32 -58.92 24.96
CA PRO A 276 -9.78 -58.12 26.05
C PRO A 276 -8.54 -58.79 26.68
N SER A 277 -7.53 -58.00 27.02
CA SER A 277 -6.65 -58.33 28.15
C SER A 277 -5.97 -57.08 28.70
N ALA A 278 -5.96 -57.01 30.02
CA ALA A 278 -5.52 -55.91 30.87
C ALA A 278 -4.04 -55.54 30.73
N ALA A 279 -3.73 -54.25 30.93
CA ALA A 279 -2.91 -53.77 32.06
C ALA A 279 -2.40 -52.34 31.79
N ASP A 280 -2.57 -51.51 32.82
CA ASP A 280 -1.89 -50.27 33.19
C ASP A 280 -0.67 -49.82 32.36
N SER A 281 -0.69 -48.56 31.93
CA SER A 281 0.42 -47.64 32.23
C SER A 281 0.04 -46.19 31.91
N VAL A 282 0.13 -45.36 32.93
CA VAL A 282 0.03 -43.90 32.90
C VAL A 282 1.32 -43.33 32.30
N THR A 283 1.22 -42.62 31.18
CA THR A 283 2.28 -41.67 30.76
C THR A 283 1.65 -40.44 30.12
N ASN A 284 1.68 -39.34 30.87
CA ASN A 284 1.11 -38.06 30.50
C ASN A 284 2.05 -37.36 29.48
N GLY A 285 1.61 -37.24 28.23
CA GLY A 285 2.28 -36.46 27.20
C GLY A 285 1.74 -35.03 27.17
N GLN A 286 2.59 -34.05 27.49
CA GLN A 286 2.27 -32.63 27.34
C GLN A 286 3.05 -32.08 26.15
N SER A 287 2.37 -31.92 25.02
CA SER A 287 2.86 -31.19 23.85
C SER A 287 1.71 -30.33 23.33
N THR A 288 1.87 -29.01 23.38
CA THR A 288 1.69 -28.10 22.23
C THR A 288 1.72 -26.64 22.70
N THR A 289 2.83 -25.99 22.40
CA THR A 289 3.05 -24.55 22.42
C THR A 289 2.16 -23.87 21.39
N ASN A 290 1.05 -23.28 21.81
CA ASN A 290 0.38 -22.22 21.05
C ASN A 290 1.17 -20.92 21.21
N VAL A 291 2.24 -20.76 20.44
CA VAL A 291 2.91 -19.46 20.30
C VAL A 291 1.99 -18.56 19.49
N SER A 292 1.35 -17.63 20.20
CA SER A 292 0.47 -16.63 19.61
C SER A 292 1.21 -15.80 18.55
N LEU A 293 0.60 -15.67 17.36
CA LEU A 293 1.03 -14.82 16.24
C LEU A 293 1.39 -13.38 16.69
N SER A 294 0.77 -12.89 17.75
CA SER A 294 1.06 -11.58 18.33
C SER A 294 2.46 -11.47 18.95
N GLN A 295 3.03 -12.57 19.47
CA GLN A 295 4.42 -12.57 19.95
C GLN A 295 5.42 -12.51 18.79
N THR A 296 5.12 -13.18 17.67
CA THR A 296 6.01 -13.17 16.49
C THR A 296 6.08 -11.80 15.82
N LEU A 297 4.99 -11.01 15.87
CA LEU A 297 4.97 -9.63 15.39
C LEU A 297 5.71 -8.67 16.31
N ARG A 298 5.69 -8.92 17.63
CA ARG A 298 6.42 -8.13 18.64
C ARG A 298 7.94 -8.32 18.50
N THR A 299 8.41 -9.52 18.15
CA THR A 299 9.85 -9.80 17.96
C THR A 299 10.44 -9.21 16.67
N ARG A 300 9.62 -8.76 15.71
CA ARG A 300 10.08 -8.21 14.41
C ARG A 300 10.30 -6.68 14.40
N GLY A 301 10.23 -6.01 15.54
CA GLY A 301 10.60 -4.59 15.67
C GLY A 301 9.69 -3.59 14.92
N LEU A 302 8.50 -4.02 14.48
CA LEU A 302 7.53 -3.17 13.75
C LEU A 302 6.53 -2.44 14.67
N LEU A 303 6.64 -2.62 15.99
CA LEU A 303 5.88 -1.86 16.99
C LEU A 303 6.88 -1.04 17.82
N ILE A 304 6.89 0.28 17.58
CA ILE A 304 7.52 1.24 18.50
C ILE A 304 6.57 1.37 19.70
N ASP A 305 7.06 1.03 20.88
CA ASP A 305 6.31 1.11 22.13
C ASP A 305 6.16 2.59 22.54
N SER A 306 5.03 3.20 22.19
CA SER A 306 4.68 4.57 22.61
C SER A 306 4.08 4.64 24.02
N SER A 307 4.13 3.56 24.80
CA SER A 307 3.57 3.56 26.16
C SER A 307 4.59 4.03 27.20
N ARG A 308 4.91 5.33 27.17
CA ARG A 308 5.48 6.04 28.32
C ARG A 308 4.78 7.38 28.53
N LYS A 309 3.54 7.33 29.01
CA LYS A 309 2.86 8.50 29.60
C LYS A 309 3.49 8.80 30.96
N GLY A 310 4.28 9.88 31.04
CA GLY A 310 4.61 10.53 32.31
C GLY A 310 3.46 11.42 32.79
N PRO A 311 3.35 11.70 34.10
CA PRO A 311 2.23 12.41 34.69
C PRO A 311 2.20 13.89 34.32
N GLN A 312 0.99 14.38 33.98
CA GLN A 312 0.68 15.78 33.76
C GLN A 312 0.85 16.59 35.05
N SER A 313 1.72 17.60 35.01
CA SER A 313 1.71 18.71 35.97
C SER A 313 0.95 19.88 35.34
N GLY A 314 -0.17 20.26 35.95
CA GLY A 314 -1.01 21.36 35.52
C GLY A 314 -0.30 22.71 35.61
N ARG A 315 -0.57 23.58 34.63
CA ARG A 315 -0.51 25.02 34.77
C ARG A 315 -1.72 25.63 34.06
N GLN A 316 -2.66 26.09 34.88
CA GLN A 316 -3.69 27.05 34.50
C GLN A 316 -3.02 28.36 34.05
N PHE A 317 -3.49 28.93 32.94
CA PHE A 317 -3.32 30.35 32.66
C PHE A 317 -4.71 31.01 32.62
N PRO A 318 -4.88 32.19 33.23
CA PRO A 318 -6.17 32.82 33.39
C PRO A 318 -6.61 33.57 32.13
N SER A 319 -7.92 33.57 31.91
CA SER A 319 -8.62 34.50 31.04
C SER A 319 -8.59 35.91 31.63
N SER A 320 -8.13 36.89 30.86
CA SER A 320 -8.41 38.30 31.14
C SER A 320 -9.11 38.95 29.94
N SER A 321 -10.41 39.16 30.09
CA SER A 321 -11.13 40.22 29.41
C SER A 321 -10.73 41.56 30.02
N SER A 322 -10.31 42.54 29.21
CA SER A 322 -10.53 43.95 29.57
C SER A 322 -10.66 44.82 28.33
N SER A 323 -11.82 45.45 28.27
CA SER A 323 -12.18 46.59 27.44
C SER A 323 -11.45 47.86 27.89
N LYS A 324 -11.10 48.75 26.93
CA LYS A 324 -11.00 50.23 26.98
C LYS A 324 -10.14 50.69 25.79
N LYS A 325 -10.71 51.36 24.78
CA LYS A 325 -10.92 52.82 24.65
C LYS A 325 -9.61 53.64 24.72
N GLU A 326 -9.24 54.21 23.57
CA GLU A 326 -8.71 55.56 23.28
C GLU A 326 -7.98 55.49 21.90
N ALA A 327 -8.46 56.12 20.83
CA ALA A 327 -8.48 57.55 20.51
C ALA A 327 -7.10 58.13 20.15
N LEU A 328 -7.05 58.78 18.98
CA LEU A 328 -6.11 59.84 18.54
C LEU A 328 -4.62 59.47 18.30
N LEU A 329 -4.23 59.36 17.02
CA LEU A 329 -3.48 60.39 16.28
C LEU A 329 -2.99 59.87 14.91
N MET A 330 -3.18 60.74 13.90
CA MET A 330 -2.83 60.68 12.47
C MET A 330 -3.70 59.86 11.51
#